data_AF-A0A1L5YBB9-F1
#
_entry.id   AF-A0A1L5YBB9-F1
#
_cell.length_a   1.000
_cell.length_b   1.000
_cell.length_c   1.000
_cell.angle_alpha   90.00
_cell.angle_beta   90.00
_cell.angle_gamma   90.00
#
_symmetry.space_group_name_H-M   'P 1'
#
loop_
_entity.id
_entity.type
_entity.pdbx_description
1 polymer ?
#
loop_
_entity_poly.entity_id
_entity_poly.type
_entity_poly.pdbx_seq_one_letter_code
_entity_poly.pdbx_strand_id
1 'polypeptide(L)' 'MKPGDQVKVKMSVIVYNHPKSRGNAFELQGETGEVVQVLSDWKGRPISPTLPIIVSFDKYRAHFREDELEITH' A
#
# COMPACT_ATOMS: atom_id res chain seq x y z
N MET A 1 9.64 5.95 3.06
CA MET A 1 8.27 6.34 3.51
C MET A 1 8.10 6.07 5.01
N LYS A 2 7.17 6.76 5.69
CA LYS A 2 6.80 6.55 7.10
C LYS A 2 5.28 6.63 7.32
N PRO A 3 4.75 6.11 8.44
CA PRO A 3 3.33 6.30 8.78
C PRO A 3 2.93 7.78 8.80
N GLY A 4 1.79 8.10 8.19
CA GLY A 4 1.25 9.45 8.03
C GLY A 4 1.60 10.15 6.72
N ASP A 5 2.57 9.64 5.95
CA ASP A 5 2.89 10.19 4.62
C ASP A 5 1.70 10.02 3.67
N GLN A 6 1.38 11.05 2.89
CA GLN A 6 0.41 10.94 1.80
C GLN A 6 1.13 10.43 0.56
N VAL A 7 0.58 9.39 -0.05
CA VAL A 7 1.19 8.72 -1.19
C VAL A 7 0.21 8.54 -2.33
N LYS A 8 0.74 8.53 -3.56
CA LYS A 8 0.02 8.17 -4.77
C LYS A 8 0.62 6.92 -5.37
N VAL A 9 -0.22 6.01 -5.85
CA VAL A 9 0.22 4.84 -6.60
C VAL A 9 0.63 5.30 -8.01
N LYS A 10 1.91 5.17 -8.35
CA LYS A 10 2.43 5.64 -9.66
C LYS A 10 2.59 4.50 -10.68
N MET A 11 2.68 3.26 -10.23
CA MET A 11 2.78 2.07 -11.09
C MET A 11 1.44 1.32 -11.20
N SER A 12 1.30 0.47 -12.22
CA SER A 12 0.14 -0.43 -12.33
C SER A 12 0.21 -1.50 -11.24
N VAL A 13 -0.82 -1.53 -10.38
CA VAL A 13 -0.96 -2.47 -9.27
C VAL A 13 -2.39 -3.00 -9.31
N ILE A 14 -2.53 -4.24 -9.77
CA ILE A 14 -3.83 -4.91 -9.90
C ILE A 14 -4.10 -5.75 -8.65
N VAL A 15 -5.23 -5.50 -8.01
CA VAL A 15 -5.68 -6.21 -6.81
C VAL A 15 -7.04 -6.87 -7.03
N TYR A 16 -7.33 -7.91 -6.25
CA TYR A 16 -8.59 -8.68 -6.35
C TYR A 16 -9.43 -8.66 -5.06
N ASN A 17 -8.89 -8.08 -3.99
CA ASN A 17 -9.51 -7.98 -2.67
C ASN A 17 -10.18 -6.61 -2.44
N HIS A 18 -10.27 -5.76 -3.46
CA HIS A 18 -10.87 -4.44 -3.32
C HIS A 18 -12.39 -4.54 -3.03
N PRO A 19 -12.93 -3.85 -2.01
CA PRO A 19 -14.34 -4.00 -1.61
C PRO A 19 -15.35 -3.70 -2.71
N LYS A 20 -15.03 -2.74 -3.61
CA LYS A 20 -15.91 -2.38 -4.74
C LYS A 20 -15.87 -3.40 -5.89
N SER A 21 -14.89 -4.29 -5.93
CA SER A 21 -14.62 -5.20 -7.05
C SER A 21 -14.12 -6.57 -6.56
N ARG A 22 -14.80 -7.14 -5.55
CA ARG A 22 -14.35 -8.41 -4.94
C ARG A 22 -14.30 -9.53 -5.98
N GLY A 23 -13.15 -10.19 -6.10
CA GLY A 23 -12.93 -11.31 -7.02
C GLY A 23 -12.62 -10.90 -8.46
N ASN A 24 -12.66 -9.60 -8.78
CA ASN A 24 -12.34 -9.07 -10.10
C ASN A 24 -11.06 -8.22 -10.02
N ALA A 25 -10.32 -8.15 -11.14
CA ALA A 25 -9.15 -7.29 -11.25
C ALA A 25 -9.56 -5.82 -11.05
N PHE A 26 -8.86 -5.12 -10.16
CA PHE A 26 -9.04 -3.71 -9.89
C PHE A 26 -7.67 -3.01 -9.95
N GLU A 27 -7.54 -1.99 -10.78
CA GLU A 27 -6.31 -1.21 -10.95
C GLU A 27 -6.25 -0.09 -9.90
N LEU A 28 -5.11 0.04 -9.21
CA LEU A 28 -4.87 1.06 -8.19
C LEU A 28 -4.03 2.23 -8.68
N GLN A 29 -3.44 2.16 -9.88
CA GLN A 29 -2.65 3.27 -10.41
C GLN A 29 -3.43 4.59 -10.39
N GLY A 30 -2.82 5.63 -9.83
CA GLY A 30 -3.40 6.96 -9.72
C GLY A 30 -4.18 7.21 -8.43
N GLU A 31 -4.55 6.17 -7.67
CA GLU A 31 -5.20 6.31 -6.37
C GLU A 31 -4.24 6.92 -5.33
N THR A 32 -4.82 7.71 -4.42
CA THR A 32 -4.09 8.35 -3.31
C THR A 32 -4.53 7.76 -1.99
N GLY A 33 -3.59 7.57 -1.08
CA GLY A 33 -3.85 7.05 0.25
C GLY A 33 -2.79 7.48 1.25
N GLU A 34 -2.96 7.04 2.49
CA GLU A 34 -2.05 7.34 3.59
C GLU A 34 -1.27 6.09 4.00
N VAL A 35 0.04 6.23 4.19
CA VAL A 35 0.86 5.14 4.74
C VAL A 35 0.45 4.91 6.21
N VAL A 36 -0.02 3.71 6.52
CA VAL A 36 -0.41 3.32 7.89
C VAL A 36 0.75 2.69 8.62
N GLN A 37 1.54 1.87 7.92
CA GLN A 37 2.59 1.08 8.53
C GLN A 37 3.66 0.72 7.50
N VAL A 38 4.92 0.68 7.95
CA VAL A 38 6.03 0.09 7.20
C VAL A 38 6.54 -1.10 8.00
N LEU A 39 6.49 -2.29 7.41
CA LEU A 39 6.85 -3.55 8.05
C LEU A 39 8.36 -3.81 7.97
N SER A 40 9.04 -3.76 9.11
CA SER A 40 10.47 -4.15 9.24
C SER A 40 10.75 -5.08 10.41
N ASP A 41 9.87 -5.08 11.41
CA ASP A 41 9.98 -5.90 12.62
C ASP A 41 8.61 -6.46 13.02
N TRP A 42 8.62 -7.68 13.55
CA TRP A 42 7.48 -8.30 14.23
C TRP A 42 7.87 -8.80 15.61
N LYS A 43 7.43 -8.08 16.65
CA LYS A 43 7.64 -8.43 18.08
C LYS A 43 9.13 -8.63 18.43
N GLY A 44 10.00 -7.75 17.93
CA GLY A 44 11.45 -7.80 18.14
C GLY A 44 12.18 -8.80 17.23
N ARG A 45 11.51 -9.32 16.21
CA ARG A 45 12.12 -10.16 15.17
C ARG A 45 12.13 -9.39 13.85
N PRO A 46 13.31 -9.13 13.26
CA PRO A 46 13.40 -8.58 11.92
C PRO A 46 12.65 -9.46 10.92
N ILE A 47 11.85 -8.83 10.07
CA ILE A 47 11.12 -9.50 8.98
C ILE A 47 11.50 -8.86 7.65
N SER A 48 11.37 -9.64 6.57
CA SER A 48 11.72 -9.21 5.21
C SER A 48 10.54 -9.37 4.24
N PRO A 49 9.39 -8.70 4.47
CA PRO A 49 8.27 -8.75 3.54
C PRO A 49 8.67 -8.08 2.22
N THR A 50 8.25 -8.68 1.11
CA THR A 50 8.52 -8.15 -0.24
C THR A 50 7.67 -6.91 -0.57
N LEU A 51 6.56 -6.70 0.14
CA LEU A 51 5.66 -5.55 0.06
C LEU A 51 5.50 -4.94 1.47
N PRO A 52 6.50 -4.19 1.97
CA PRO A 52 6.52 -3.76 3.37
C PRO A 52 5.56 -2.61 3.70
N ILE A 53 5.10 -1.84 2.72
CA ILE A 53 4.38 -0.59 2.96
C ILE A 53 2.88 -0.84 2.89
N ILE A 54 2.17 -0.55 3.98
CA ILE A 54 0.71 -0.67 4.06
C ILE A 54 0.10 0.72 3.88
N VAL A 55 -0.71 0.88 2.83
CA VAL A 55 -1.43 2.12 2.52
C VAL A 55 -2.93 1.93 2.73
N SER A 56 -3.60 2.92 3.33
CA SER A 56 -5.07 2.96 3.47
C SER A 56 -5.69 3.86 2.42
N PHE A 57 -6.66 3.32 1.69
CA PHE A 57 -7.57 4.00 0.78
C PHE A 57 -8.97 3.96 1.43
N ASP A 58 -9.18 4.78 2.45
CA ASP A 58 -10.38 4.75 3.30
C ASP A 58 -10.57 3.36 3.98
N LYS A 59 -11.59 2.59 3.59
CA LYS A 59 -11.89 1.25 4.16
C LYS A 59 -11.03 0.12 3.59
N TYR A 60 -10.21 0.39 2.57
CA TYR A 60 -9.37 -0.61 1.92
C TYR A 60 -7.91 -0.40 2.30
N ARG A 61 -7.18 -1.51 2.51
CA ARG A 61 -5.73 -1.48 2.76
C ARG A 61 -5.05 -2.44 1.80
N ALA A 62 -3.94 -1.99 1.23
CA ALA A 62 -3.09 -2.78 0.35
C ALA A 62 -1.62 -2.65 0.73
N HIS A 63 -0.83 -3.65 0.33
CA HIS A 63 0.60 -3.70 0.54
C HIS A 63 1.31 -3.31 -0.75
N PHE A 64 2.36 -2.53 -0.63
CA PHE A 64 3.14 -2.00 -1.75
C PHE A 64 4.63 -2.09 -1.46
N ARG A 65 5.41 -1.93 -2.53
CA ARG A 65 6.82 -1.56 -2.48
C ARG A 65 6.97 -0.04 -2.51
N GLU A 66 8.16 0.41 -2.14
CA GLU A 66 8.50 1.83 -2.16
C GLU A 66 8.56 2.41 -3.59
N ASP A 67 8.98 1.60 -4.58
CA ASP A 67 9.08 2.00 -5.98
C ASP A 67 7.73 2.08 -6.71
N GLU A 68 6.68 1.47 -6.17
CA GLU A 68 5.31 1.54 -6.71
C GLU A 68 4.60 2.85 -6.34
N LEU A 69 5.13 3.58 -5.36
CA LEU A 69 4.51 4.74 -4.75
C LEU A 69 5.33 6.03 -4.96
N GLU A 70 4.66 7.16 -4.80
CA GLU A 70 5.23 8.51 -4.79
C GLU A 70 4.68 9.29 -3.59
N ILE A 71 5.57 9.93 -2.82
CA ILE A 71 5.14 10.81 -1.72
C ILE A 71 4.62 12.11 -2.33
N THR A 72 3.41 12.50 -1.95
CA THR A 72 2.77 13.74 -2.43
C THR A 72 2.75 14.84 -1.36
N HIS A 73 2.78 14.48 -0.07
CA HIS A 73 2.84 15.42 1.05
C HIS A 73 3.51 14.82 2.28
#